data_AF-A0A0J7BHH6-F1
#
_entry.id   AF-A0A0J7BHH6-F1
#
_cell.length_a   1.000
_cell.length_b   1.000
_cell.length_c   1.000
_cell.angle_alpha   90.00
_cell.angle_beta   90.00
_cell.angle_gamma   90.00
#
_symmetry.space_group_name_H-M   'P 1'
#
loop_
_entity.id
_entity.type
_entity.pdbx_description
1 polymer ?
#
loop_
_entity_poly.entity_id
_entity_poly.type
_entity_poly.pdbx_seq_one_letter_code
_entity_poly.pdbx_strand_id
1 'polypeptide(L)'
;MFLARRSAAPARTLLRRHQPFRSAHGEAHHAEPVNEYFGRGFYLAIASVPVGIAIYKYSTSDSKHTPWITRLIEEYTPNESLWEKRNALHTLAMEKAAADRHLFHSQNPPLTLELRCPEIFNSGSPINMPAGNSSGNLQAVVAHYQQRQRAQEERRVARMENGKVQSMYDDGRYF
;
A
#
# COMPACT_ATOMS: atom_id res chain seq x y z
N MET A 1 7.38 -2.97 4.35
CA MET A 1 7.49 -1.57 4.85
C MET A 1 6.67 -1.46 6.13
N PHE A 2 7.33 -1.28 7.27
CA PHE A 2 6.67 -1.23 8.58
C PHE A 2 6.20 0.20 8.87
N LEU A 3 4.90 0.38 9.11
CA LEU A 3 4.33 1.64 9.57
C LEU A 3 4.67 1.83 11.05
N ALA A 4 5.52 2.81 11.34
CA ALA A 4 5.86 3.21 12.69
C ALA A 4 4.62 3.72 13.42
N ARG A 5 4.25 3.03 14.52
CA ARG A 5 3.33 3.55 15.52
C ARG A 5 3.95 4.79 16.16
N ARG A 6 3.42 5.97 15.86
CA ARG A 6 3.71 7.20 16.61
C ARG A 6 3.19 7.02 18.04
N SER A 7 4.11 6.95 18.99
CA SER A 7 3.82 7.07 20.41
C SER A 7 3.36 8.51 20.70
N ALA A 8 2.11 8.65 21.16
CA ALA A 8 1.64 9.92 21.70
C ALA A 8 2.35 10.18 23.04
N ALA A 9 2.94 11.36 23.20
CA ALA A 9 3.55 11.77 24.46
C ALA A 9 2.48 11.82 25.57
N PRO A 10 2.76 11.35 26.79
CA PRO A 10 1.78 11.36 27.86
C PRO A 10 1.56 12.80 28.33
N ALA A 11 0.34 13.32 28.15
CA ALA A 11 -0.13 14.63 28.62
C ALA A 11 -0.26 14.75 30.16
N ARG A 12 0.62 14.07 30.92
CA ARG A 12 0.55 14.02 32.40
C ARG A 12 1.41 15.08 33.08
N THR A 13 2.17 15.88 32.33
CA THR A 13 3.07 16.92 32.89
C THR A 13 2.42 18.29 33.13
N LEU A 14 1.14 18.48 32.80
CA LEU A 14 0.45 19.77 33.01
C LEU A 14 -0.29 19.92 34.35
N LEU A 15 -0.24 18.92 35.23
CA LEU A 15 -0.77 19.05 36.61
C LEU A 15 0.36 19.42 37.59
N ARG A 16 1.01 20.57 37.36
CA ARG A 16 1.89 21.17 38.35
C ARG A 16 1.03 21.75 39.48
N ARG A 17 0.86 20.94 40.51
CA ARG A 17 0.27 21.23 41.82
C ARG A 17 0.70 22.62 42.32
N HIS A 18 -0.21 23.60 42.26
CA HIS A 18 -0.08 24.84 43.00
C HIS A 18 -0.01 24.51 44.49
N GLN A 19 1.10 24.84 45.15
CA GLN A 19 1.14 24.86 46.60
C GLN A 19 0.26 26.00 47.11
N PRO A 20 -0.59 25.77 48.13
CA PRO A 20 -1.26 26.87 48.80
C PRO A 20 -0.21 27.69 49.55
N PHE A 21 -0.06 28.96 49.16
CA PHE A 21 0.71 29.94 49.90
C PHE A 21 0.04 30.12 51.27
N ARG A 22 0.68 29.63 52.34
CA ARG A 22 0.24 29.89 53.71
C ARG A 22 0.78 31.26 54.10
N SER A 23 -0.10 32.26 54.14
CA SER A 23 0.21 33.54 54.76
C SER A 23 0.43 33.31 56.25
N ALA A 24 1.66 33.49 56.71
CA ALA A 24 1.99 33.52 58.12
C ALA A 24 1.31 34.72 58.78
N HIS A 25 0.54 34.48 59.85
CA HIS A 25 0.11 35.54 60.77
C HIS A 25 1.33 36.01 61.56
N GLY A 26 1.73 37.25 61.33
CA GLY A 26 2.74 37.95 62.10
C GLY A 26 2.28 39.37 62.37
N GLU A 27 2.31 39.73 63.64
CA GLU A 27 2.31 41.08 64.21
C GLU A 27 1.08 41.99 64.03
N ALA A 28 0.44 42.28 65.16
CA ALA A 28 -0.52 43.34 65.34
C ALA A 28 0.16 44.72 65.20
N HIS A 29 0.11 45.29 64.00
CA HIS A 29 0.27 46.71 63.79
C HIS A 29 -1.07 47.29 63.36
N HIS A 30 -1.50 48.36 64.01
CA HIS A 30 -2.74 49.08 63.71
C HIS A 30 -2.71 49.56 62.25
N ALA A 31 -3.27 48.76 61.35
CA ALA A 31 -3.54 49.17 59.98
C ALA A 31 -4.72 50.15 60.02
N GLU A 32 -4.48 51.35 59.51
CA GLU A 32 -5.50 52.32 59.13
C GLU A 32 -6.65 51.62 58.37
N PRO A 33 -7.93 51.98 58.55
CA PRO A 33 -9.04 51.28 57.89
C PRO A 33 -8.92 51.38 56.37
N VAL A 34 -8.34 50.34 55.77
CA VAL A 34 -8.25 50.20 54.32
C VAL A 34 -9.64 49.78 53.84
N ASN A 35 -10.25 50.59 52.98
CA ASN A 35 -11.50 50.23 52.31
C ASN A 35 -11.33 48.90 51.55
N GLU A 36 -11.85 47.82 52.12
CA GLU A 36 -11.89 46.51 51.47
C GLU A 36 -12.94 46.54 50.36
N TYR A 37 -12.50 46.83 49.13
CA TYR A 37 -13.36 46.70 47.96
C TYR A 37 -13.70 45.23 47.73
N PHE A 38 -14.94 44.96 47.32
CA PHE A 38 -15.36 43.62 46.93
C PHE A 38 -14.37 43.02 45.91
N GLY A 39 -14.00 41.76 46.10
CA GLY A 39 -13.02 41.09 45.24
C GLY A 39 -13.48 41.07 43.78
N ARG A 40 -12.52 40.98 42.84
CA ARG A 40 -12.80 40.97 41.38
C ARG A 40 -13.89 39.98 40.95
N GLY A 41 -13.97 38.83 41.64
CA GLY A 41 -15.00 37.81 41.39
C GLY A 41 -16.44 38.28 41.64
N PHE A 42 -16.66 39.18 42.60
CA PHE A 42 -17.97 39.76 42.89
C PHE A 42 -18.47 40.62 41.73
N TYR A 43 -17.60 41.46 41.17
CA TYR A 43 -17.93 42.27 40.01
C TYR A 43 -18.16 41.41 38.75
N LEU A 44 -17.40 40.34 38.57
CA LEU A 44 -17.65 39.38 37.48
C LEU A 44 -18.99 38.66 37.63
N ALA A 45 -19.39 38.31 38.85
CA ALA A 45 -20.68 37.68 39.12
C ALA A 45 -21.85 38.65 38.87
N ILE A 46 -21.71 39.92 39.26
CA ILE A 46 -22.73 40.94 38.96
C ILE A 46 -22.79 41.23 37.45
N ALA A 47 -21.64 41.28 36.77
CA ALA A 47 -21.57 41.52 35.34
C ALA A 47 -22.10 40.33 34.51
N SER A 48 -21.99 39.09 35.01
CA SER A 48 -22.45 37.91 34.28
C SER A 48 -23.97 37.82 34.17
N VAL A 49 -24.72 38.36 35.13
CA VAL A 49 -26.19 38.36 35.12
C VAL A 49 -26.77 39.14 33.93
N PRO A 50 -26.46 40.44 33.71
CA PRO A 50 -26.98 41.16 32.56
C PRO A 50 -26.43 40.63 31.23
N VAL A 51 -25.17 40.15 31.22
CA VAL A 51 -24.58 39.51 30.03
C VAL A 51 -25.34 38.23 29.67
N GLY A 52 -25.67 37.38 30.64
CA GLY A 52 -26.46 36.17 30.45
C GLY A 52 -27.86 36.47 29.93
N ILE A 53 -28.52 37.51 30.45
CA ILE A 53 -29.83 37.96 29.97
C ILE A 53 -29.73 38.48 28.53
N ALA A 54 -28.70 39.26 28.20
CA ALA A 54 -28.48 39.76 26.85
C ALA A 54 -28.25 38.61 25.84
N ILE A 55 -27.42 37.63 26.20
CA ILE A 55 -27.19 36.44 25.39
C ILE A 55 -28.49 35.63 25.23
N TYR A 56 -29.25 35.43 26.31
CA TYR A 56 -30.53 34.70 26.27
C TYR A 56 -31.53 35.36 25.33
N LYS A 57 -31.72 36.68 25.43
CA LYS A 57 -32.64 37.42 24.56
C LYS A 57 -32.20 37.39 23.09
N TYR A 58 -30.89 37.39 22.83
CA TYR A 58 -30.36 37.36 21.47
C TYR A 58 -30.27 35.93 20.89
N SER A 59 -30.33 34.92 21.75
CA SER A 59 -30.32 33.49 21.41
C SER A 59 -31.72 32.89 21.26
N THR A 60 -32.75 33.54 21.82
CA THR A 60 -34.14 33.08 21.68
C THR A 60 -34.56 33.16 20.22
N SER A 61 -34.96 32.03 19.64
CA SER A 61 -35.49 31.93 18.29
C SER A 61 -37.00 32.21 18.28
N ASP A 62 -37.47 32.88 17.23
CA ASP A 62 -38.89 32.93 16.91
C ASP A 62 -39.19 31.87 15.85
N SER A 63 -40.44 31.43 15.75
CA SER A 63 -40.95 30.45 14.77
C SER A 63 -40.55 30.73 13.32
N LYS A 64 -40.25 31.99 12.98
CA LYS A 64 -39.95 32.45 11.62
C LYS A 64 -38.47 32.74 11.37
N HIS A 65 -37.63 32.89 12.40
CA HIS A 65 -36.24 33.33 12.25
C HIS A 65 -35.29 32.58 13.19
N THR A 66 -34.30 31.91 12.59
CA THR A 66 -33.16 31.34 13.33
C THR A 66 -32.30 32.46 13.94
N PRO A 67 -31.78 32.27 15.16
CA PRO A 67 -30.97 33.28 15.83
C PRO A 67 -29.59 33.35 15.18
N TRP A 68 -28.93 34.51 15.32
CA TRP A 68 -27.67 34.81 14.63
C TRP A 68 -26.55 33.80 14.92
N ILE A 69 -26.42 33.31 16.16
CA ILE A 69 -25.44 32.29 16.56
C ILE A 69 -25.69 31.00 15.79
N THR A 70 -26.95 30.55 15.70
CA THR A 70 -27.30 29.34 14.96
C THR A 70 -26.99 29.48 13.47
N ARG A 71 -27.23 30.66 12.88
CA ARG A 71 -26.86 30.92 11.47
C ARG A 71 -25.35 30.86 11.25
N LEU A 72 -24.57 31.44 12.15
CA LEU A 72 -23.10 31.34 12.09
C LEU A 72 -22.63 29.90 12.23
N ILE A 73 -23.23 29.13 13.15
CA ILE A 73 -22.92 27.71 13.30
C ILE A 73 -23.27 26.96 12.01
N GLU A 74 -24.45 27.18 11.43
CA GLU A 74 -24.88 26.55 10.18
C GLU A 74 -23.97 26.90 8.99
N GLU A 75 -23.49 28.14 8.90
CA GLU A 75 -22.57 28.58 7.85
C GLU A 75 -21.22 27.86 7.91
N TYR A 76 -20.71 27.59 9.12
CA TYR A 76 -19.43 26.90 9.31
C TYR A 76 -19.56 25.38 9.50
N THR A 77 -20.77 24.87 9.77
CA THR A 77 -21.00 23.44 9.97
C THR A 77 -21.33 22.78 8.63
N PRO A 78 -20.55 21.77 8.19
CA PRO A 78 -20.85 21.08 6.95
C PRO A 78 -22.21 20.37 7.03
N ASN A 79 -22.97 20.42 5.93
CA ASN A 79 -24.24 19.71 5.80
C ASN A 79 -24.11 18.22 6.16
N GLU A 80 -25.11 17.68 6.85
CA GLU A 80 -25.16 16.26 7.23
C GLU A 80 -25.03 15.33 6.02
N SER A 81 -25.62 15.70 4.88
CA SER A 81 -25.51 14.95 3.63
C SER A 81 -24.07 14.82 3.10
N LEU A 82 -23.16 15.76 3.42
CA LEU A 82 -21.74 15.63 3.08
C LEU A 82 -21.07 14.59 3.96
N TRP A 83 -21.42 14.54 5.25
CA TRP A 83 -20.92 13.52 6.16
C TRP A 83 -21.38 12.13 5.76
N GLU A 84 -22.66 11.98 5.40
CA GLU A 84 -23.20 10.72 4.87
C GLU A 84 -22.46 10.25 3.62
N LYS A 85 -22.25 11.15 2.65
CA LYS A 85 -21.49 10.84 1.42
C LYS A 85 -20.06 10.41 1.73
N ARG A 86 -19.38 11.09 2.65
CA ARG A 86 -18.01 10.75 3.05
C ARG A 86 -17.95 9.39 3.75
N ASN A 87 -18.92 9.12 4.63
CA ASN A 87 -19.03 7.84 5.31
C ASN A 87 -19.28 6.71 4.31
N ALA A 88 -20.20 6.91 3.36
CA ALA A 88 -20.47 5.95 2.28
C ALA A 88 -19.23 5.68 1.41
N LEU A 89 -18.48 6.72 1.03
CA LEU A 89 -17.23 6.54 0.29
C LEU A 89 -16.18 5.76 1.10
N HIS A 90 -16.10 6.03 2.40
CA HIS A 90 -15.17 5.33 3.28
C HIS A 90 -15.54 3.85 3.43
N THR A 91 -16.82 3.51 3.60
CA THR A 91 -17.28 2.12 3.68
C THR A 91 -17.02 1.38 2.38
N LEU A 92 -17.34 1.99 1.23
CA LEU A 92 -17.05 1.40 -0.09
C LEU A 92 -15.54 1.15 -0.29
N ALA A 93 -14.69 2.09 0.12
CA ALA A 93 -13.25 1.93 0.05
C ALA A 93 -12.75 0.78 0.93
N MET A 94 -13.30 0.63 2.14
CA MET A 94 -12.97 -0.47 3.05
C MET A 94 -13.45 -1.82 2.51
N GLU A 95 -14.65 -1.90 1.95
CA GLU A 95 -15.18 -3.11 1.32
C GLU A 95 -14.32 -3.55 0.14
N LYS A 96 -13.94 -2.61 -0.73
CA LYS A 96 -13.04 -2.89 -1.84
C LYS A 96 -11.67 -3.38 -1.37
N ALA A 97 -11.08 -2.71 -0.38
CA ALA A 97 -9.81 -3.13 0.20
C ALA A 97 -9.88 -4.52 0.84
N ALA A 98 -11.00 -4.87 1.48
CA ALA A 98 -11.24 -6.20 2.04
C ALA A 98 -11.38 -7.26 0.93
N ALA A 99 -12.10 -6.95 -0.15
CA ALA A 99 -12.24 -7.84 -1.31
C ALA A 99 -10.88 -8.10 -1.99
N ASP A 100 -10.09 -7.05 -2.21
CA ASP A 100 -8.74 -7.16 -2.77
C ASP A 100 -7.84 -7.96 -1.83
N ARG A 101 -7.90 -7.71 -0.52
CA ARG A 101 -7.16 -8.49 0.47
C ARG A 101 -7.54 -9.96 0.39
N HIS A 102 -8.82 -10.30 0.28
CA HIS A 102 -9.23 -11.70 0.16
C HIS A 102 -8.61 -12.35 -1.08
N LEU A 103 -8.65 -11.67 -2.24
CA LEU A 103 -8.11 -12.18 -3.50
C LEU A 103 -6.59 -12.41 -3.47
N PHE A 104 -5.84 -11.48 -2.88
CA PHE A 104 -4.37 -11.57 -2.84
C PHE A 104 -3.83 -12.34 -1.64
N HIS A 105 -4.55 -12.37 -0.52
CA HIS A 105 -4.10 -13.06 0.69
C HIS A 105 -4.34 -14.57 0.64
N SER A 106 -5.32 -15.04 -0.12
CA SER A 106 -5.54 -16.49 -0.32
C SER A 106 -4.50 -17.15 -1.22
N GLN A 107 -3.73 -16.37 -1.99
CA GLN A 107 -2.60 -16.91 -2.73
C GLN A 107 -1.43 -17.11 -1.76
N ASN A 108 -1.07 -18.38 -1.55
CA ASN A 108 0.22 -18.70 -0.92
C ASN A 108 1.32 -17.94 -1.68
N PRO A 109 2.30 -17.33 -0.97
CA PRO A 109 3.41 -16.69 -1.64
C PRO A 109 4.02 -17.67 -2.65
N PRO A 110 4.36 -17.22 -3.87
CA PRO A 110 4.96 -18.09 -4.86
C PRO A 110 6.19 -18.72 -4.22
N LEU A 111 6.33 -20.04 -4.37
CA LEU A 111 7.47 -20.79 -3.83
C LEU A 111 8.72 -20.44 -4.64
N THR A 112 9.28 -19.26 -4.41
CA THR A 112 10.50 -18.77 -5.07
C THR A 112 11.69 -19.35 -4.33
N LEU A 113 12.16 -20.51 -4.79
CA LEU A 113 13.43 -21.07 -4.35
C LEU A 113 14.54 -20.40 -5.15
N GLU A 114 15.40 -19.63 -4.48
CA GLU A 114 16.59 -19.06 -5.09
C GLU A 114 17.63 -20.17 -5.30
N LEU A 115 17.80 -20.58 -6.54
CA LEU A 115 18.75 -21.62 -6.92
C LEU A 115 20.09 -20.99 -7.26
N ARG A 116 21.16 -21.38 -6.56
CA ARG A 116 22.52 -20.87 -6.79
C ARG A 116 23.05 -21.20 -8.19
N CYS A 117 22.62 -22.34 -8.75
CA CYS A 117 23.01 -22.80 -10.09
C CYS A 117 21.79 -23.42 -10.81
N PRO A 118 20.93 -22.63 -11.47
CA PRO A 118 19.75 -23.14 -12.18
C PRO A 118 20.12 -24.01 -13.40
N GLU A 119 21.34 -23.87 -13.90
CA GLU A 119 21.87 -24.62 -15.04
C GLU A 119 21.97 -26.13 -14.77
N ILE A 120 22.05 -26.54 -13.50
CA ILE A 120 22.21 -27.95 -13.13
C ILE A 120 21.03 -28.82 -13.57
N PHE A 121 19.82 -28.24 -13.67
CA PHE A 121 18.63 -28.93 -14.14
C PHE A 121 18.72 -29.36 -15.60
N ASN A 122 19.52 -28.66 -16.41
CA ASN A 122 19.76 -29.00 -17.80
C ASN A 122 21.06 -29.80 -18.00
N SER A 123 21.96 -29.80 -17.00
CA SER A 123 23.21 -30.55 -17.07
C SER A 123 22.98 -32.05 -16.84
N GLY A 124 23.56 -32.90 -17.70
CA GLY A 124 23.53 -34.36 -17.52
C GLY A 124 22.26 -35.06 -18.00
N SER A 125 21.28 -34.34 -18.55
CA SER A 125 20.12 -34.96 -19.19
C SER A 125 20.56 -35.70 -20.46
N PRO A 126 20.29 -37.01 -20.60
CA PRO A 126 20.68 -37.77 -21.80
C PRO A 126 19.93 -37.32 -23.06
N ILE A 127 18.86 -36.53 -22.91
CA ILE A 127 17.97 -36.09 -23.99
C ILE A 127 18.02 -34.58 -24.26
N ASN A 128 18.65 -33.77 -23.41
CA ASN A 128 18.76 -32.32 -23.58
C ASN A 128 20.24 -31.89 -23.70
N MET A 129 20.95 -32.48 -24.66
CA MET A 129 22.36 -32.17 -24.94
C MET A 129 22.48 -31.40 -26.26
N PRO A 130 23.37 -30.40 -26.35
CA PRO A 130 23.70 -29.78 -27.62
C PRO A 130 24.35 -30.81 -28.57
N ALA A 131 24.15 -30.62 -29.88
CA ALA A 131 24.74 -31.49 -30.89
C ALA A 131 26.26 -31.56 -30.73
N GLY A 132 26.80 -32.77 -30.60
CA GLY A 132 28.24 -33.02 -30.37
C GLY A 132 28.61 -33.43 -28.94
N ASN A 133 27.76 -33.18 -27.93
CA ASN A 133 28.04 -33.53 -26.53
C ASN A 133 27.32 -34.82 -26.07
N SER A 134 27.10 -35.77 -26.98
CA SER A 134 26.45 -37.03 -26.61
C SER A 134 27.35 -37.85 -25.68
N SER A 135 26.78 -38.29 -24.55
CA SER A 135 27.44 -39.21 -23.61
C SER A 135 27.50 -40.66 -24.13
N GLY A 136 26.88 -40.95 -25.28
CA GLY A 136 26.83 -42.29 -25.89
C GLY A 136 27.80 -42.45 -27.07
N ASN A 137 28.29 -43.68 -27.27
CA ASN A 137 29.04 -44.07 -28.45
C ASN A 137 28.10 -44.12 -29.68
N LEU A 138 28.24 -43.17 -30.61
CA LEU A 138 27.41 -43.03 -31.82
C LEU A 138 27.96 -43.82 -33.02
N GLN A 139 29.04 -44.57 -32.86
CA GLN A 139 29.83 -45.10 -33.97
C GLN A 139 29.04 -46.14 -34.77
N ALA A 140 28.18 -46.92 -34.09
CA ALA A 140 27.26 -47.85 -34.75
C ALA A 140 26.23 -47.12 -35.63
N VAL A 141 25.70 -45.99 -35.16
CA VAL A 141 24.75 -45.16 -35.91
C VAL A 141 25.45 -44.54 -37.12
N VAL A 142 26.65 -43.98 -36.92
CA VAL A 142 27.50 -43.43 -37.99
C VAL A 142 27.79 -44.51 -39.05
N ALA A 143 28.21 -45.70 -38.64
CA ALA A 143 28.49 -46.81 -39.55
C ALA A 143 27.26 -47.21 -40.37
N HIS A 144 26.09 -47.34 -39.73
CA HIS A 144 24.84 -47.66 -40.42
C HIS A 144 24.49 -46.62 -41.48
N TYR A 145 24.56 -45.32 -41.16
CA TYR A 145 24.25 -44.26 -42.13
C TYR A 145 25.29 -44.19 -43.26
N GLN A 146 26.57 -44.34 -42.96
CA GLN A 146 27.61 -44.41 -43.99
C GLN A 146 27.37 -45.58 -44.96
N GLN A 147 26.99 -46.76 -44.45
CA GLN A 147 26.67 -47.91 -45.29
C GLN A 147 25.43 -47.63 -46.16
N ARG A 148 24.39 -47.05 -45.57
CA ARG A 148 23.18 -46.66 -46.30
C ARG A 148 23.46 -45.62 -47.39
N GLN A 149 24.41 -44.71 -47.17
CA GLN A 149 24.82 -43.71 -48.14
C GLN A 149 25.58 -44.34 -49.31
N ARG A 150 26.54 -45.24 -49.03
CA ARG A 150 27.26 -46.01 -50.06
C ARG A 150 26.30 -46.79 -50.96
N ALA A 151 25.35 -47.52 -50.37
CA ALA A 151 24.36 -48.27 -51.12
C ALA A 151 23.45 -47.37 -51.99
N GLN A 152 23.14 -46.16 -51.53
CA GLN A 152 22.38 -45.19 -52.33
C GLN A 152 23.21 -44.62 -53.49
N GLU A 153 24.49 -44.34 -53.25
CA GLU A 153 25.42 -43.90 -54.29
C GLU A 153 25.63 -44.98 -55.35
N GLU A 154 25.85 -46.24 -54.97
CA GLU A 154 25.94 -47.36 -55.91
C GLU A 154 24.68 -47.48 -56.77
N ARG A 155 23.50 -47.43 -56.13
CA ARG A 155 22.22 -47.42 -56.86
C ARG A 155 22.07 -46.19 -57.76
N ARG A 156 22.60 -45.03 -57.35
CA ARG A 156 22.57 -43.79 -58.15
C ARG A 156 23.46 -43.95 -59.38
N VAL A 157 24.69 -44.42 -59.22
CA VAL A 157 25.65 -44.67 -60.31
C VAL A 157 25.08 -45.69 -61.30
N ALA A 158 24.55 -46.81 -60.82
CA ALA A 158 23.93 -47.81 -61.68
C ALA A 158 22.73 -47.26 -62.48
N ARG A 159 21.95 -46.32 -61.92
CA ARG A 159 20.88 -45.64 -62.67
C ARG A 159 21.41 -44.67 -63.73
N MET A 160 22.56 -44.04 -63.47
CA MET A 160 23.23 -43.16 -64.43
C MET A 160 23.85 -43.96 -65.59
N GLU A 161 24.49 -45.09 -65.30
CA GLU A 161 25.05 -46.00 -66.32
C GLU A 161 23.98 -46.55 -67.26
N ASN A 162 22.79 -46.86 -66.73
CA ASN A 162 21.65 -47.32 -67.53
C ASN A 162 20.96 -46.21 -68.34
N GLY A 163 21.46 -44.96 -68.29
CA GLY A 163 20.95 -43.81 -69.05
C GLY A 163 19.54 -43.34 -68.66
N LYS A 164 18.97 -43.88 -67.57
CA LYS A 164 17.57 -43.61 -67.17
C LYS A 164 17.42 -42.40 -66.25
N VAL A 165 18.49 -41.87 -65.67
CA VAL A 165 18.46 -40.75 -64.72
C VAL A 165 19.66 -39.83 -64.93
N GLN A 166 19.41 -38.55 -65.16
CA GLN A 166 20.43 -37.50 -65.26
C GLN A 166 20.76 -36.98 -63.84
N SER A 167 22.04 -36.73 -63.55
CA SER A 167 22.45 -36.23 -62.24
C SER A 167 22.00 -34.78 -62.05
N MET A 168 21.49 -34.43 -60.86
CA MET A 168 21.07 -33.05 -60.55
C MET A 168 22.20 -32.02 -60.65
N TYR A 169 23.46 -32.48 -60.64
CA TYR A 169 24.65 -31.63 -60.76
C TYR A 169 25.15 -31.50 -62.20
N ASP A 170 24.78 -32.41 -63.11
CA ASP A 170 25.13 -32.38 -64.53
C ASP A 170 24.06 -31.67 -65.39
N ASP A 171 22.92 -31.30 -64.79
CA ASP A 171 21.77 -30.70 -65.49
C ASP A 171 22.01 -29.22 -65.87
N GLY A 172 23.18 -28.64 -65.57
CA GLY A 172 23.57 -27.27 -65.97
C GLY A 172 22.72 -26.14 -65.37
N ARG A 173 21.74 -26.43 -64.51
CA ARG A 173 20.78 -25.43 -63.97
C ARG A 173 21.29 -24.62 -62.79
N TYR A 174 22.45 -24.97 -62.23
CA TYR A 174 23.01 -24.35 -61.02
C TYR A 174 24.38 -23.70 -61.23
N PHE A 175 24.76 -23.47 -62.49
CA PHE A 175 25.87 -22.61 -62.90
C PHE A 175 25.38 -21.60 -63.94
#